data_AF-A0A482ILH9-F1
#
_entry.id   AF-A0A482ILH9-F1
#
_cell.length_a   1.000
_cell.length_b   1.000
_cell.length_c   1.000
_cell.angle_alpha   90.00
_cell.angle_beta   90.00
_cell.angle_gamma   90.00
#
_symmetry.space_group_name_H-M   'P 1'
#
loop_
_entity.id
_entity.type
_entity.pdbx_description
1 polymer ?
#
loop_
_entity_poly.entity_id
_entity_poly.type
_entity_poly.pdbx_seq_one_letter_code
_entity_poly.pdbx_strand_id
1 'polypeptide(L)' 'MSKTGKKRYLKALNRCLKKESEGRLETVFVFYPPGSKPKKAQGVTASGPADAQTLAIMDAVQARVFERFEDSGKSA' A
#
# COMPACT_ATOMS: atom_id res chain seq x y z
N MET A 1 3.48 14.46 5.40
CA MET A 1 2.74 14.19 4.14
C MET A 1 1.39 14.89 4.14
N SER A 2 1.13 15.72 3.13
CA SER A 2 -0.19 16.34 2.90
C SER A 2 -1.26 15.28 2.56
N LYS A 3 -2.55 15.62 2.72
CA LYS A 3 -3.70 14.76 2.35
C LYS A 3 -3.60 14.27 0.90
N THR A 4 -3.14 15.13 -0.01
CA THR A 4 -2.91 14.79 -1.43
C THR A 4 -1.78 13.77 -1.59
N GLY A 5 -0.71 13.88 -0.79
CA GLY A 5 0.39 12.91 -0.78
C GLY A 5 -0.03 11.54 -0.30
N LYS A 6 -0.83 11.48 0.79
CA LYS A 6 -1.42 10.23 1.29
C LYS A 6 -2.33 9.57 0.24
N LYS A 7 -3.17 10.35 -0.45
CA LYS A 7 -4.05 9.84 -1.52
C LYS A 7 -3.25 9.28 -2.70
N ARG A 8 -2.18 9.98 -3.13
CA ARG A 8 -1.28 9.51 -4.20
C ARG A 8 -0.55 8.23 -3.80
N TYR A 9 -0.09 8.16 -2.56
CA TYR A 9 0.56 6.96 -2.00
C TYR A 9 -0.39 5.76 -1.98
N LEU A 10 -1.61 5.92 -1.48
CA LEU A 10 -2.61 4.86 -1.46
C LEU A 10 -2.98 4.37 -2.87
N LYS A 11 -3.08 5.30 -3.83
CA LYS A 11 -3.32 4.96 -5.24
C LYS A 11 -2.16 4.18 -5.85
N ALA A 12 -0.92 4.53 -5.50
CA ALA A 12 0.27 3.81 -5.95
C ALA A 12 0.34 2.40 -5.38
N LEU A 13 0.09 2.24 -4.08
CA LEU A 13 0.00 0.94 -3.41
C LEU A 13 -1.01 0.01 -4.10
N ASN A 14 -2.25 0.45 -4.25
CA ASN A 14 -3.31 -0.36 -4.87
C ASN A 14 -3.03 -0.67 -6.35
N ARG A 15 -2.37 0.23 -7.08
CA ARG A 15 -1.98 -0.02 -8.47
C ARG A 15 -0.87 -1.08 -8.56
N CYS A 16 0.13 -1.00 -7.70
CA CYS A 16 1.21 -1.99 -7.63
C CYS A 16 0.67 -3.36 -7.19
N LEU A 17 -0.18 -3.38 -6.16
CA LEU A 17 -0.82 -4.59 -5.67
C LEU A 17 -1.64 -5.28 -6.76
N LYS A 18 -2.47 -4.54 -7.51
CA LYS A 18 -3.25 -5.08 -8.63
C LYS A 18 -2.37 -5.63 -9.75
N LYS A 19 -1.17 -5.07 -9.95
CA LYS A 19 -0.22 -5.55 -10.97
C LYS A 19 0.47 -6.84 -10.53
N GLU A 20 0.93 -6.90 -9.28
CA GLU A 20 1.59 -8.07 -8.69
C GLU A 20 0.61 -9.24 -8.52
N SER A 21 -0.64 -8.95 -8.21
CA SER A 21 -1.69 -9.96 -8.05
C SER A 21 -2.36 -10.39 -9.35
N GLU A 22 -2.00 -9.81 -10.49
CA GLU A 22 -2.73 -9.93 -11.77
C GLU A 22 -4.25 -9.67 -11.64
N GLY A 23 -4.67 -8.91 -10.61
CA GLY A 23 -6.07 -8.70 -10.29
C GLY A 23 -6.80 -9.90 -9.67
N ARG A 24 -6.08 -10.98 -9.31
CA ARG A 24 -6.64 -12.18 -8.67
C ARG A 24 -6.86 -12.01 -7.17
N LEU A 25 -6.07 -11.13 -6.54
CA LEU A 25 -6.22 -10.86 -5.11
C LEU A 25 -7.21 -9.71 -4.91
N GLU A 26 -8.31 -9.99 -4.22
CA GLU A 26 -9.26 -8.99 -3.71
C GLU A 26 -8.67 -8.29 -2.46
N THR A 27 -7.51 -7.69 -2.65
CA THR A 27 -6.72 -7.03 -1.60
C THR A 27 -6.58 -5.55 -1.91
N VAL A 28 -6.70 -4.72 -0.88
CA VAL A 28 -6.63 -3.27 -0.99
C VAL A 28 -5.89 -2.70 0.21
N PHE A 29 -5.02 -1.73 -0.02
CA PHE A 29 -4.44 -0.93 1.06
C PHE A 29 -5.39 0.17 1.49
N VAL A 30 -5.53 0.32 2.81
CA VAL A 30 -6.29 1.38 3.48
C VAL A 30 -5.46 1.99 4.61
N PHE A 31 -5.82 3.21 4.99
CA PHE A 31 -5.28 3.84 6.19
C PHE A 31 -6.29 3.73 7.33
N TYR A 32 -6.01 2.84 8.28
CA TYR A 32 -6.83 2.69 9.47
C TYR A 32 -5.97 2.77 10.74
N PRO A 33 -6.38 3.52 11.78
CA PRO A 33 -7.48 4.49 11.77
C PRO A 33 -7.24 5.66 10.79
N PRO A 34 -8.30 6.40 10.41
CA PRO A 34 -8.17 7.56 9.52
C PRO A 34 -7.13 8.55 10.05
N GLY A 35 -6.15 8.90 9.22
CA GLY A 35 -5.04 9.77 9.63
C GLY A 35 -3.74 9.04 9.93
N SER A 36 -3.73 7.69 9.94
CA SER A 36 -2.53 6.87 10.02
C SER A 36 -1.40 7.33 9.08
N LYS A 37 -0.17 7.06 9.52
CA LYS A 37 1.03 7.37 8.73
C LYS A 37 1.10 6.46 7.49
N PRO A 38 1.73 6.91 6.39
CA PRO A 38 1.93 6.09 5.18
C PRO A 38 2.53 4.71 5.46
N LYS A 39 3.53 4.66 6.36
CA LYS A 39 4.19 3.43 6.83
C LYS A 39 3.29 2.49 7.66
N LYS A 40 2.09 2.95 8.01
CA LYS A 40 1.06 2.20 8.75
C LYS A 40 -0.16 1.93 7.85
N ALA A 41 0.00 1.98 6.52
CA ALA A 41 -1.00 1.42 5.63
C ALA A 41 -1.23 -0.04 6.03
N GLN A 42 -2.49 -0.44 6.15
CA GLN A 42 -2.87 -1.82 6.36
C GLN A 42 -3.47 -2.32 5.06
N GLY A 43 -3.01 -3.47 4.60
CA GLY A 43 -3.70 -4.13 3.53
C GLY A 43 -4.82 -5.01 4.09
N VAL A 44 -5.99 -4.87 3.49
CA VAL A 44 -7.22 -5.58 3.84
C VAL A 44 -7.61 -6.48 2.67
N THR A 45 -7.99 -7.71 2.99
CA THR A 45 -8.53 -8.73 2.09
C THR A 45 -10.06 -8.73 2.15
N ALA A 46 -10.71 -8.99 1.02
CA ALA A 46 -12.18 -9.06 0.96
C ALA A 46 -12.76 -10.38 1.53
N SER A 47 -12.02 -11.50 1.49
CA SER A 47 -12.58 -12.85 1.71
C SER A 47 -12.04 -13.65 2.92
N GLY A 48 -11.35 -13.00 3.88
CA GLY A 48 -10.84 -13.68 5.09
C GLY A 48 -9.36 -13.38 5.35
N PRO A 49 -8.70 -14.04 6.32
CA PRO A 49 -7.29 -13.79 6.61
C PRO A 49 -6.43 -14.04 5.37
N ALA A 50 -5.55 -13.08 5.06
CA ALA A 50 -4.59 -13.20 3.98
C ALA A 50 -3.69 -14.42 4.19
N ASP A 51 -3.48 -15.22 3.15
CA ASP A 51 -2.47 -16.27 3.16
C ASP A 51 -1.05 -15.65 3.22
N ALA A 52 -0.06 -16.46 3.60
CA ALA A 52 1.31 -15.98 3.80
C ALA A 52 1.94 -15.39 2.52
N GLN A 53 1.56 -15.88 1.33
CA GLN A 53 2.06 -15.36 0.07
C GLN A 53 1.47 -13.98 -0.22
N THR A 54 0.17 -13.81 0.00
CA THR A 54 -0.52 -12.54 -0.10
C THR A 54 0.07 -11.50 0.86
N LEU A 55 0.33 -11.87 2.12
CA LEU A 55 0.99 -11.00 3.09
C LEU A 55 2.39 -10.57 2.65
N ALA A 56 3.19 -11.49 2.09
CA ALA A 56 4.53 -11.17 1.60
C ALA A 56 4.50 -10.20 0.41
N ILE A 57 3.56 -10.38 -0.53
CA ILE A 57 3.35 -9.45 -1.65
C ILE A 57 2.97 -8.07 -1.13
N MET A 58 2.09 -8.00 -0.14
CA MET A 58 1.66 -6.74 0.46
C MET A 58 2.82 -6.00 1.14
N ASP A 59 3.64 -6.70 1.92
CA ASP A 59 4.80 -6.10 2.57
C ASP A 59 5.83 -5.58 1.55
N ALA A 60 6.14 -6.38 0.52
CA ALA A 60 7.06 -6.00 -0.55
C ALA A 60 6.56 -4.79 -1.36
N VAL A 61 5.27 -4.76 -1.71
CA VAL A 61 4.64 -3.61 -2.38
C VAL A 61 4.68 -2.38 -1.50
N GLN A 62 4.42 -2.53 -0.19
CA GLN A 62 4.46 -1.43 0.75
C GLN A 62 5.86 -0.84 0.88
N ALA A 63 6.88 -1.68 1.04
CA ALA A 63 8.28 -1.26 1.13
C ALA A 63 8.72 -0.50 -0.13
N ARG A 64 8.49 -1.06 -1.32
CA ARG A 64 8.89 -0.47 -2.61
C ARG A 64 8.21 0.87 -2.89
N VAL A 65 6.91 0.96 -2.61
CA VAL A 65 6.16 2.21 -2.83
C VAL A 65 6.54 3.24 -1.76
N PHE A 66 6.81 2.81 -0.53
CA PHE A 66 7.27 3.70 0.55
C PHE A 66 8.63 4.31 0.24
N GLU A 67 9.61 3.50 -0.14
CA GLU A 67 10.95 3.96 -0.53
C GLU A 67 10.87 4.99 -1.66
N ARG A 68 10.11 4.71 -2.73
CA ARG A 68 9.92 5.64 -3.85
C ARG A 68 9.29 6.97 -3.43
N PHE A 69 8.42 6.95 -2.42
CA PHE A 69 7.77 8.16 -1.91
C PHE A 69 8.66 8.92 -0.91
N GLU A 70 9.45 8.23 -0.09
CA GLU A 70 10.45 8.88 0.77
C GLU A 70 11.54 9.56 -0.06
N ASP A 71 11.99 8.92 -1.14
CA ASP A 71 13.00 9.46 -2.03
C ASP A 71 12.49 10.70 -2.80
N SER A 72 11.23 10.66 -3.26
CA SER A 72 10.55 11.83 -3.84
C SER A 72 10.30 12.98 -2.84
N GLY A 73 10.42 12.71 -1.53
CA GLY A 73 10.27 13.70 -0.46
C GLY A 73 11.60 14.25 0.06
N LYS A 74 12.73 13.59 -0.24
CA LYS A 74 14.10 14.01 0.12
C LYS A 74 14.75 14.90 -0.93
N SER A 75 14.14 15.05 -2.10
CA SER A 75 14.63 15.87 -3.22
C SER A 75 13.95 17.25 -3.32
N ALA A 76 13.38 17.76 -2.23
CA ALA A 76 12.79 19.09 -2.13
C ALA A 76 13.59 20.01 -1.20
#